data_AF-A0AAE1URS5-F1
#
_entry.id   AF-A0AAE1URS5-F1
#
_cell.length_a   1.000
_cell.length_b   1.000
_cell.length_c   1.000
_cell.angle_alpha   90.00
_cell.angle_beta   90.00
_cell.angle_gamma   90.00
#
_symmetry.space_group_name_H-M   'P 1'
#
loop_
_entity.id
_entity.type
_entity.pdbx_description
1 polymer ?
#
loop_
_entity_poly.entity_id
_entity_poly.type
_entity_poly.pdbx_seq_one_letter_code
_entity_poly.pdbx_strand_id
1 'polypeptide(L)'
;MAAAARGMFSLNLLRTNLTASSRLPYLPTCTHIQQMNYAKPLGLGRRGKGKIGPTVEKVRLPVETDPEKLVKFVCGSHPVKEERQDIELKDDSEYPDWLWELRTGKPLPLEELDPQTKYYWRRVRTMGMKADNLNRKLKKF
;
A
#
# COMPACT_ATOMS: atom_id res chain seq x y z
N MET A 1 -26.63 -19.13 -67.32
CA MET A 1 -26.16 -20.09 -66.31
C MET A 1 -24.75 -19.70 -65.91
N ALA A 2 -24.58 -19.20 -64.69
CA ALA A 2 -23.39 -18.49 -64.22
C ALA A 2 -22.32 -19.43 -63.61
N ALA A 3 -21.09 -18.91 -63.55
CA ALA A 3 -19.82 -19.63 -63.52
C ALA A 3 -19.32 -20.10 -62.14
N ALA A 4 -18.56 -21.19 -62.20
CA ALA A 4 -17.34 -21.59 -61.49
C ALA A 4 -16.98 -21.00 -60.09
N ALA A 5 -16.94 -21.93 -59.13
CA ALA A 5 -15.81 -22.31 -58.26
C ALA A 5 -15.01 -21.26 -57.45
N ARG A 6 -15.21 -21.38 -56.12
CA ARG A 6 -14.20 -21.48 -55.02
C ARG A 6 -13.13 -20.39 -54.92
N GLY A 7 -13.35 -19.49 -53.97
CA GLY A 7 -12.29 -18.74 -53.28
C GLY A 7 -12.56 -18.69 -51.77
N MET A 8 -11.95 -19.60 -51.01
CA MET A 8 -11.72 -19.39 -49.58
C MET A 8 -10.62 -18.34 -49.44
N PHE A 9 -10.98 -17.13 -49.05
CA PHE A 9 -10.04 -16.17 -48.49
C PHE A 9 -10.55 -15.74 -47.12
N SER A 10 -9.93 -16.30 -46.08
CA SER A 10 -10.06 -15.85 -44.70
C SER A 10 -9.48 -14.44 -44.59
N LEU A 11 -10.32 -13.46 -44.24
CA LEU A 11 -9.86 -12.18 -43.72
C LEU A 11 -10.58 -11.91 -42.42
N ASN A 12 -9.92 -12.28 -41.32
CA ASN A 12 -10.12 -11.67 -40.02
C ASN A 12 -9.79 -10.18 -40.15
N LEU A 13 -10.73 -9.29 -39.81
CA LEU A 13 -10.62 -7.90 -39.38
C LEU A 13 -12.01 -7.29 -39.66
N LEU A 14 -12.86 -6.90 -38.72
CA LEU A 14 -12.63 -5.99 -37.59
C LEU A 14 -13.72 -6.27 -36.55
N ARG A 15 -13.34 -6.69 -35.33
CA ARG A 15 -14.17 -6.39 -34.14
C ARG A 15 -14.03 -4.90 -33.87
N THR A 16 -14.87 -4.09 -34.49
CA THR A 16 -14.99 -2.67 -34.19
C THR A 16 -15.66 -2.50 -32.82
N ASN A 17 -14.84 -2.07 -31.88
CA ASN A 17 -15.12 -1.17 -30.76
C ASN A 17 -16.56 -0.66 -30.66
N LEU A 18 -17.28 -1.13 -29.64
CA LEU A 18 -18.14 -0.29 -28.82
C LEU A 18 -17.86 -0.63 -27.36
N THR A 19 -16.75 -0.07 -26.87
CA THR A 19 -16.59 0.34 -25.49
C THR A 19 -17.73 1.32 -25.13
N ALA A 20 -18.93 0.79 -24.92
CA ALA A 20 -19.97 1.49 -24.18
C ALA A 20 -19.53 1.51 -22.71
N SER A 21 -18.66 2.48 -22.40
CA SER A 21 -18.38 2.92 -21.04
C SER A 21 -19.67 3.56 -20.51
N SER A 22 -20.60 2.71 -20.08
CA SER A 22 -21.59 3.12 -19.11
C SER A 22 -20.81 3.47 -17.84
N ARG A 23 -20.55 4.76 -17.68
CA ARG A 23 -20.09 5.36 -16.43
C ARG A 23 -21.14 5.05 -15.38
N LEU A 24 -21.04 3.88 -14.75
CA LEU A 24 -21.56 3.73 -13.40
C LEU A 24 -20.86 4.81 -12.58
N PRO A 25 -21.57 5.58 -11.75
CA PRO A 25 -20.95 6.48 -10.79
C PRO A 25 -20.30 5.61 -9.71
N TYR A 26 -19.18 4.98 -10.08
CA TYR A 26 -18.28 4.35 -9.15
C TYR A 26 -17.81 5.47 -8.25
N LEU A 27 -18.33 5.49 -7.02
CA LEU A 27 -17.84 6.36 -5.96
C LEU A 27 -16.31 6.26 -6.01
N PRO A 28 -15.60 7.36 -6.30
CA PRO A 28 -14.15 7.34 -6.29
C PRO A 28 -13.78 6.96 -4.86
N THR A 29 -13.32 5.74 -4.64
CA THR A 29 -12.58 5.44 -3.42
C THR A 29 -11.39 6.40 -3.47
N CYS A 30 -11.49 7.51 -2.75
CA CYS A 30 -10.46 8.53 -2.68
C CYS A 30 -9.14 7.85 -2.31
N THR A 31 -8.35 7.57 -3.34
CA THR A 31 -6.91 7.39 -3.28
C THR A 31 -6.36 8.22 -4.42
N HIS A 32 -6.72 9.51 -4.45
CA HIS A 32 -5.87 10.48 -5.10
C HIS A 32 -4.60 10.56 -4.26
N ILE A 33 -3.63 9.69 -4.57
CA ILE A 33 -2.32 9.72 -3.93
C ILE A 33 -1.67 11.00 -4.44
N GLN A 34 -1.65 12.04 -3.61
CA GLN A 34 -0.85 13.23 -3.90
C GLN A 34 0.61 12.80 -3.95
N GLN A 35 1.15 12.69 -5.16
CA GLN A 35 2.57 12.42 -5.35
C GLN A 35 3.34 13.71 -5.13
N MET A 36 3.93 13.86 -3.96
CA MET A 36 4.84 14.96 -3.71
C MET A 36 6.19 14.66 -4.39
N ASN A 37 6.38 15.22 -5.59
CA ASN A 37 7.57 15.03 -6.42
C ASN A 37 8.83 15.73 -5.88
N TYR A 38 8.84 16.24 -4.64
CA TYR A 38 10.03 16.88 -4.06
C TYR A 38 11.15 15.86 -3.77
N ALA A 39 10.80 14.59 -3.56
CA ALA A 39 11.77 13.53 -3.30
C ALA A 39 12.21 12.86 -4.61
N LYS A 40 13.50 13.02 -4.97
CA LYS A 40 14.11 12.21 -6.03
C LYS A 40 14.16 10.76 -5.55
N PRO A 41 13.72 9.77 -6.34
CA PRO A 41 13.89 8.37 -5.98
C PRO A 41 15.39 8.09 -5.81
N LEU A 42 15.78 7.56 -4.64
CA LEU A 42 17.10 6.99 -4.43
C LEU A 42 17.29 5.89 -5.47
N GLY A 43 18.05 6.23 -6.51
CA GLY A 43 18.10 5.49 -7.77
C GLY A 43 18.77 4.14 -7.61
N LEU A 44 17.99 3.12 -7.29
CA LEU A 44 18.35 1.70 -7.47
C LEU A 44 18.19 1.23 -8.93
N GLY A 45 18.17 2.15 -9.90
CA GLY A 45 17.89 1.78 -11.30
C GLY A 45 18.24 2.77 -12.39
N ARG A 46 18.88 3.92 -12.11
CA ARG A 46 19.40 4.79 -13.16
C ARG A 46 20.93 4.83 -13.10
N ARG A 47 21.52 4.07 -14.02
CA ARG A 47 22.92 4.11 -14.43
C ARG A 47 23.20 5.50 -15.05
N GLY A 48 23.29 6.51 -14.20
CA GLY A 48 23.61 7.88 -14.58
C GLY A 48 24.52 8.44 -13.51
N LYS A 49 25.65 9.04 -13.94
CA LYS A 49 26.69 9.66 -13.11
C LYS A 49 26.17 10.91 -12.36
N GLY A 50 25.12 10.75 -11.56
CA GLY A 50 24.72 11.72 -10.56
C GLY A 50 25.39 11.32 -9.26
N LYS A 51 26.20 12.21 -8.69
CA LYS A 51 26.80 12.03 -7.37
C LYS A 51 25.69 11.63 -6.39
N ILE A 52 25.75 10.38 -5.94
CA ILE A 52 24.94 9.89 -4.82
C ILE A 52 25.30 10.84 -3.67
N GLY A 53 24.32 11.60 -3.19
CA GLY A 53 24.50 12.49 -2.05
C GLY A 53 25.09 11.70 -0.88
N PRO A 54 25.75 12.37 0.09
CA PRO A 54 26.42 11.69 1.19
C PRO A 54 25.48 10.65 1.79
N THR A 55 25.96 9.41 1.88
CA THR A 55 25.29 8.33 2.58
C THR A 55 24.99 8.85 3.99
N VAL A 56 23.74 9.22 4.25
CA VAL A 56 23.33 9.70 5.56
C VAL A 56 23.50 8.52 6.51
N GLU A 57 24.53 8.61 7.35
CA GLU A 57 24.78 7.61 8.38
C GLU A 57 23.62 7.68 9.38
N LYS A 58 22.99 6.52 9.64
CA LYS A 58 21.88 6.44 10.58
C LYS A 58 22.44 6.56 11.98
N VAL A 59 22.30 7.73 12.59
CA VAL A 59 22.65 7.97 14.00
C VAL A 59 21.76 7.08 14.87
N ARG A 60 22.37 6.13 15.59
CA ARG A 60 21.68 5.35 16.62
C ARG A 60 21.74 6.12 17.92
N LEU A 61 20.58 6.57 18.41
CA LEU A 61 20.48 7.18 19.72
C LEU A 61 20.51 6.09 20.79
N PRO A 62 21.13 6.35 21.96
CA PRO A 62 21.08 5.43 23.08
C PRO A 62 19.63 5.27 23.53
N VAL A 63 19.24 4.03 23.81
CA VAL A 63 17.90 3.68 24.29
C VAL A 63 17.98 3.48 25.80
N GLU A 64 16.99 4.02 26.51
CA GLU A 64 16.85 3.83 27.95
C GLU A 64 16.69 2.36 28.30
N THR A 65 17.44 1.88 29.30
CA THR A 65 17.48 0.46 29.69
C THR A 65 16.81 0.19 31.04
N ASP A 66 16.48 1.25 31.79
CA ASP A 66 15.91 1.14 33.14
C ASP A 66 14.44 0.67 33.09
N PRO A 67 14.10 -0.47 33.73
CA PRO A 67 12.76 -1.07 33.62
C PRO A 67 11.68 -0.20 34.26
N GLU A 68 11.96 0.45 35.39
CA GLU A 68 10.99 1.31 36.09
C GLU A 68 10.58 2.52 35.24
N LYS A 69 11.52 3.07 34.46
CA LYS A 69 11.26 4.20 33.56
C LYS A 69 10.43 3.76 32.35
N LEU A 70 10.70 2.58 31.81
CA LEU A 70 9.97 2.01 30.66
C LEU A 70 8.51 1.65 30.98
N VAL A 71 8.21 1.30 32.23
CA VAL A 71 6.84 0.99 32.67
C VAL A 71 6.04 2.26 32.94
N LYS A 72 6.68 3.35 33.39
CA LYS A 72 5.98 4.60 33.75
C LYS A 72 5.87 5.60 32.60
N PHE A 73 6.83 5.61 31.68
CA PHE A 73 6.94 6.66 30.65
C PHE A 73 7.02 6.08 29.23
N VAL A 74 6.45 6.83 28.28
CA VAL A 74 6.61 6.57 26.84
C VAL A 74 7.94 7.18 26.38
N CYS A 75 9.03 6.45 26.63
CA CYS A 75 10.37 6.84 26.22
C CYS A 75 10.44 7.06 24.70
N GLY A 76 10.83 8.26 24.27
CA GLY A 76 10.99 8.58 22.84
C GLY A 76 9.84 9.38 22.23
N SER A 77 8.85 9.76 23.04
CA SER A 77 7.74 10.61 22.64
C SER A 77 8.19 12.04 22.30
N HIS A 78 9.19 12.58 23.01
CA HIS A 78 9.68 13.93 22.75
C HIS A 78 10.83 13.96 21.71
N PRO A 79 10.71 14.73 20.61
CA PRO A 79 11.70 14.74 19.53
C PRO A 79 12.94 15.60 19.82
N VAL A 80 12.86 16.54 20.76
CA VAL A 80 13.97 17.45 21.12
C VAL A 80 14.86 16.80 22.17
N LYS A 81 16.16 17.14 22.17
CA LYS A 81 17.14 16.62 23.13
C LYS A 81 17.21 17.44 24.42
N GLU A 82 16.95 18.74 24.30
CA GLU A 82 16.92 19.69 25.40
C GLU A 82 15.52 19.64 26.04
N GLU A 83 15.46 19.53 27.38
CA GLU A 83 14.20 19.46 28.15
C GLU A 83 13.28 18.29 27.74
N ARG A 84 13.84 17.07 27.67
CA ARG A 84 13.06 15.86 27.40
C ARG A 84 12.09 15.55 28.55
N GLN A 85 10.86 16.02 28.42
CA GLN A 85 9.73 15.56 29.23
C GLN A 85 8.99 14.47 28.45
N ASP A 86 9.25 13.22 28.80
CA ASP A 86 8.56 12.07 28.22
C ASP A 86 7.14 11.96 28.82
N ILE A 87 6.18 11.53 28.01
CA ILE A 87 4.77 11.41 28.42
C ILE A 87 4.64 10.27 29.44
N GLU A 88 4.08 10.59 30.61
CA GLU A 88 3.74 9.60 31.64
C GLU A 88 2.50 8.78 31.25
N LEU A 89 2.55 7.48 31.50
CA LEU A 89 1.43 6.57 31.29
C LEU A 89 0.38 6.77 32.40
N LYS A 90 -0.87 6.91 31.97
CA LYS A 90 -2.02 7.05 32.85
C LYS A 90 -2.62 5.67 33.16
N ASP A 91 -3.57 5.64 34.08
CA ASP A 91 -4.34 4.43 34.35
C ASP A 91 -5.21 4.03 33.15
N ASP A 92 -5.50 2.74 33.02
CA ASP A 92 -6.26 2.16 31.89
C ASP A 92 -7.65 2.79 31.70
N SER A 93 -8.23 3.35 32.77
CA SER A 93 -9.56 3.99 32.76
C SER A 93 -9.58 5.36 32.08
N GLU A 94 -8.42 6.01 31.93
CA GLU A 94 -8.33 7.31 31.25
C GLU A 94 -8.30 7.17 29.72
N TYR A 95 -7.93 5.98 29.24
CA TYR A 95 -7.88 5.69 27.82
C TYR A 95 -9.25 5.24 27.32
N PRO A 96 -9.63 5.60 26.09
CA PRO A 96 -10.93 5.24 25.55
C PRO A 96 -11.03 3.73 25.29
N ASP A 97 -12.21 3.15 25.53
CA ASP A 97 -12.46 1.69 25.49
C ASP A 97 -12.05 1.02 24.17
N TRP A 98 -12.21 1.72 23.03
CA TRP A 98 -11.86 1.19 21.71
C TRP A 98 -10.37 0.83 21.56
N LEU A 99 -9.49 1.40 22.40
CA LEU A 99 -8.06 1.07 22.39
C LEU A 99 -7.85 -0.41 22.71
N TRP A 100 -8.62 -0.94 23.66
CA TRP A 100 -8.53 -2.32 24.12
C TRP A 100 -9.27 -3.31 23.21
N GLU A 101 -10.18 -2.81 22.38
CA GLU A 101 -10.86 -3.59 21.33
C GLU A 101 -10.00 -3.76 20.07
N LEU A 102 -8.89 -3.04 19.95
CA LEU A 102 -8.03 -3.08 18.77
C LEU A 102 -7.30 -4.42 18.65
N ARG A 103 -7.34 -5.02 17.45
CA ARG A 103 -6.62 -6.28 17.18
C ARG A 103 -5.11 -6.04 17.02
N THR A 104 -4.34 -6.39 18.03
CA THR A 104 -2.85 -6.36 18.01
C THR A 104 -2.22 -7.58 17.31
N GLY A 105 -3.01 -8.63 17.09
CA GLY A 105 -2.55 -9.88 16.49
C GLY A 105 -2.44 -9.88 14.96
N LYS A 106 -2.41 -11.09 14.38
CA LYS A 106 -2.36 -11.26 12.92
C LYS A 106 -3.59 -10.61 12.26
N PRO A 107 -3.44 -9.98 11.08
CA PRO A 107 -4.58 -9.48 10.32
C PRO A 107 -5.58 -10.61 10.03
N LEU A 108 -6.86 -10.27 10.12
CA LEU A 108 -7.97 -11.19 9.93
C LEU A 108 -7.92 -11.79 8.50
N PRO A 109 -8.07 -13.11 8.33
CA PRO A 109 -8.12 -13.75 7.02
C PRO A 109 -9.36 -13.32 6.25
N LEU A 110 -9.33 -13.39 4.91
CA LEU A 110 -10.42 -12.88 4.06
C LEU A 110 -11.78 -13.51 4.41
N GLU A 111 -11.78 -14.80 4.71
CA GLU A 111 -12.97 -15.61 4.97
C GLU A 111 -13.76 -15.14 6.20
N GLU A 112 -13.07 -14.56 7.18
CA GLU A 112 -13.66 -14.04 8.42
C GLU A 112 -14.12 -12.58 8.30
N LEU A 113 -13.75 -11.87 7.22
CA LEU A 113 -14.19 -10.49 7.00
C LEU A 113 -15.61 -10.47 6.41
N ASP A 114 -16.44 -9.58 6.95
CA ASP A 114 -17.78 -9.32 6.41
C ASP A 114 -17.72 -8.63 5.03
N PRO A 115 -18.32 -9.23 3.97
CA PRO A 115 -18.40 -8.66 2.62
C PRO A 115 -19.10 -7.29 2.52
N GLN A 116 -19.94 -6.93 3.48
CA GLN A 116 -20.60 -5.62 3.50
C GLN A 116 -19.70 -4.49 4.00
N THR A 117 -18.52 -4.82 4.54
CA THR A 117 -17.56 -3.83 5.01
C THR A 117 -16.56 -3.42 3.93
N LYS A 118 -16.11 -2.16 3.97
CA LYS A 118 -15.04 -1.65 3.08
C LYS A 118 -13.71 -2.40 3.26
N TYR A 119 -13.46 -2.95 4.45
CA TYR A 119 -12.23 -3.67 4.77
C TYR A 119 -12.08 -4.94 3.94
N TYR A 120 -13.17 -5.69 3.74
CA TYR A 120 -13.19 -6.88 2.90
C TYR A 120 -12.71 -6.57 1.48
N TRP A 121 -13.31 -5.56 0.84
CA TRP A 121 -12.97 -5.20 -0.54
C TRP A 121 -11.55 -4.64 -0.70
N ARG A 122 -11.03 -3.91 0.29
CA ARG A 122 -9.61 -3.50 0.31
C ARG A 122 -8.68 -4.72 0.32
N ARG A 123 -9.05 -5.77 1.05
CA ARG A 123 -8.30 -7.02 1.11
C ARG A 123 -8.35 -7.77 -0.22
N VAL A 124 -9.54 -7.94 -0.80
CA VAL A 124 -9.74 -8.55 -2.14
C VAL A 124 -8.87 -7.85 -3.19
N ARG A 125 -8.93 -6.53 -3.26
CA ARG A 125 -8.14 -5.72 -4.19
C ARG A 125 -6.63 -5.96 -4.02
N THR A 126 -6.16 -6.00 -2.77
CA THR A 126 -4.74 -6.24 -2.45
C THR A 126 -4.29 -7.63 -2.90
N MET A 127 -5.14 -8.65 -2.76
CA MET A 127 -4.82 -10.01 -3.22
C MET A 127 -4.79 -10.11 -4.75
N GLY A 128 -5.73 -9.47 -5.45
CA GLY A 128 -5.73 -9.38 -6.92
C GLY A 128 -4.42 -8.77 -7.43
N MET A 129 -4.02 -7.62 -6.87
CA MET A 129 -2.74 -6.99 -7.22
C MET A 129 -1.52 -7.89 -6.98
N LYS A 130 -1.52 -8.68 -5.90
CA LYS A 130 -0.44 -9.64 -5.62
C LYS A 130 -0.43 -10.76 -6.65
N ALA A 131 -1.58 -11.34 -6.98
CA ALA A 131 -1.70 -12.36 -8.01
C ALA A 131 -1.23 -11.83 -9.38
N ASP A 132 -1.62 -10.62 -9.76
CA ASP A 132 -1.19 -9.98 -11.01
C ASP A 132 0.31 -9.73 -11.04
N ASN A 133 0.89 -9.27 -9.93
CA ASN A 133 2.34 -9.09 -9.81
C ASN A 133 3.09 -10.42 -9.95
N LEU A 134 2.57 -11.50 -9.37
CA LEU A 134 3.13 -12.84 -9.52
C LEU A 134 3.00 -13.34 -10.95
N ASN A 135 1.82 -13.21 -11.55
CA ASN A 135 1.56 -13.58 -12.95
C ASN A 135 2.48 -12.81 -13.90
N ARG A 136 2.69 -11.51 -13.68
CA ARG A 136 3.61 -10.69 -14.47
C ARG A 136 5.07 -11.12 -14.31
N LYS A 137 5.46 -11.63 -13.14
CA LYS A 137 6.81 -12.16 -12.90
C LYS A 137 7.03 -13.52 -13.58
N LEU A 138 5.98 -14.35 -13.63
CA LEU A 138 6.02 -15.69 -14.23
C LEU A 138 5.86 -15.66 -15.76
N LYS A 139 5.11 -14.70 -16.29
CA LYS A 139 5.02 -14.46 -17.73
C LYS A 139 6.40 -14.04 -18.24
N LYS A 140 6.99 -14.90 -19.07
CA LYS A 140 8.10 -14.51 -19.93
C LYS A 140 7.49 -13.77 -21.13
N PHE A 141 8.08 -12.61 -21.43
CA PHE A 141 7.73 -11.65 -22.49
C PHE A 141 6.57 -10.70 -22.15
#